data_AF-A0A522XSL6-F1
#
_entry.id   AF-A0A522XSL6-F1
#
_cell.length_a   1.000
_cell.length_b   1.000
_cell.length_c   1.000
_cell.angle_alpha   90.00
_cell.angle_beta   90.00
_cell.angle_gamma   90.00
#
_symmetry.space_group_name_H-M   'P 1'
#
loop_
_entity.id
_entity.type
_entity.pdbx_description
1 polymer ?
#
loop_
_entity_poly.entity_id
_entity_poly.type
_entity_poly.pdbx_seq_one_letter_code
_entity_poly.pdbx_strand_id
1 'polypeptide(L)' 'MPSQVRPQLRLIVGLGNPGADYAKTRHNAGFWFCEHLSRELGAPLKHEARFHGL' A
#
# COMPACT_ATOMS: atom_id res chain seq x y z
N MET A 1 11.96 -5.92 34.80
CA MET A 1 11.01 -6.38 33.77
C MET A 1 11.24 -5.55 32.52
N PRO A 2 11.80 -6.09 31.43
CA PRO A 2 11.95 -5.30 30.21
C PRO A 2 10.55 -4.95 29.68
N SER A 3 10.26 -3.67 29.46
CA SER A 3 9.02 -3.24 28.83
C SER A 3 9.00 -3.79 27.41
N GLN A 4 8.03 -4.66 27.13
CA GLN A 4 7.76 -5.16 25.79
C GLN A 4 7.26 -4.00 24.91
N VAL A 5 8.18 -3.34 24.19
CA VAL A 5 7.81 -2.37 23.16
C VAL A 5 7.25 -3.15 21.98
N ARG A 6 5.93 -3.07 21.77
CA ARG A 6 5.33 -3.61 20.56
C ARG A 6 5.72 -2.74 19.37
N PRO A 7 6.24 -3.31 18.28
CA PRO A 7 6.58 -2.54 17.10
C PRO A 7 5.30 -1.89 16.56
N GLN A 8 5.35 -0.56 16.40
CA GLN A 8 4.26 0.18 15.76
C GLN A 8 4.33 -0.02 14.25
N LEU A 9 3.18 -0.28 13.63
CA LEU A 9 3.06 -0.34 12.19
C LEU A 9 3.24 1.07 11.61
N ARG A 10 4.34 1.29 10.89
CA ARG A 10 4.69 2.60 10.33
C ARG A 10 4.43 2.75 8.84
N LEU A 11 4.31 1.64 8.11
CA LEU A 11 4.18 1.63 6.66
C LEU A 11 3.38 0.41 6.22
N ILE A 12 2.48 0.64 5.26
CA ILE A 12 1.77 -0.39 4.50
C ILE A 12 2.19 -0.22 3.04
N VAL A 13 2.62 -1.32 2.40
CA VAL A 13 3.01 -1.32 0.99
C VAL A 13 2.11 -2.30 0.24
N GLY A 14 1.47 -1.83 -0.82
CA GLY A 14 0.77 -2.68 -1.77
C GLY A 14 1.74 -3.10 -2.86
N LEU A 15 2.00 -4.40 -3.01
CA LEU A 15 2.79 -4.92 -4.12
C LEU A 15 1.88 -5.26 -5.31
N GLY A 16 2.39 -5.05 -6.52
CA GLY A 16 1.69 -5.27 -7.77
C GLY A 16 2.49 -4.78 -8.97
N ASN A 17 1.99 -5.06 -10.17
CA ASN A 17 2.56 -4.57 -11.43
C ASN A 17 1.72 -3.41 -11.97
N PRO A 18 2.34 -2.31 -12.44
CA PRO A 18 1.63 -1.20 -13.07
C PRO A 18 1.10 -1.60 -14.46
N GLY A 19 0.07 -0.90 -14.93
CA GLY A 19 -0.54 -1.11 -16.25
C GLY A 19 -1.92 -1.76 -16.19
N ALA A 20 -2.79 -1.39 -17.14
CA ALA A 20 -4.18 -1.82 -17.17
C ALA A 20 -4.35 -3.34 -17.32
N ASP A 21 -3.45 -3.98 -18.07
CA ASP A 21 -3.49 -5.43 -18.33
C ASP A 21 -3.30 -6.27 -17.06
N TYR A 22 -2.59 -5.74 -16.06
CA TYR A 22 -2.32 -6.43 -14.80
C TYR A 22 -3.34 -6.11 -13.70
N ALA A 23 -4.21 -5.12 -13.92
CA ALA A 23 -5.08 -4.54 -12.90
C ALA A 23 -6.01 -5.56 -12.23
N LYS A 24 -6.37 -6.66 -12.92
CA LYS A 24 -7.25 -7.73 -12.40
C LYS A 24 -6.53 -9.04 -12.09
N THR A 25 -5.20 -9.04 -12.11
CA THR A 25 -4.41 -10.24 -11.77
C THR A 25 -4.26 -10.37 -10.26
N ARG A 26 -4.21 -11.62 -9.75
CA ARG A 26 -4.00 -11.89 -8.31
C ARG A 26 -2.72 -11.26 -7.76
N HIS A 27 -1.75 -10.96 -8.64
CA HIS A 27 -0.51 -10.28 -8.28
C HIS A 27 -0.73 -8.84 -7.77
N ASN A 28 -1.84 -8.21 -8.15
CA ASN A 28 -2.18 -6.83 -7.77
C ASN A 28 -3.08 -6.76 -6.52
N ALA A 29 -3.26 -7.85 -5.79
CA ALA A 29 -4.05 -7.86 -4.56
C ALA A 29 -3.55 -6.83 -3.53
N GLY A 30 -2.24 -6.59 -3.46
CA GLY A 30 -1.66 -5.55 -2.60
C GLY A 30 -2.07 -4.14 -3.02
N PHE A 31 -2.10 -3.85 -4.32
CA PHE A 31 -2.59 -2.57 -4.84
C PHE A 31 -4.07 -2.36 -4.51
N TRP A 32 -4.91 -3.39 -4.71
CA TRP A 32 -6.34 -3.31 -4.37
C TRP A 32 -6.55 -3.02 -2.89
N PHE A 33 -5.82 -3.69 -2.01
CA PHE A 33 -5.90 -3.46 -0.58
C PHE A 33 -5.57 -2.01 -0.21
N CYS A 34 -4.44 -1.47 -0.69
CA CYS A 34 -4.04 -0.10 -0.40
C CYS A 34 -5.01 0.94 -0.99
N GLU A 35 -5.56 0.70 -2.18
CA GLU A 35 -6.56 1.58 -2.78
C GLU A 35 -7.85 1.61 -1.95
N HIS A 36 -8.36 0.45 -1.54
CA HIS A 36 -9.54 0.37 -0.68
C HIS A 36 -9.29 1.02 0.68
N LEU A 37 -8.15 0.74 1.32
CA LEU A 37 -7.79 1.33 2.61
C LEU A 37 -7.64 2.86 2.53
N SER A 38 -7.04 3.36 1.45
CA SER A 38 -6.91 4.80 1.18
C SER A 38 -8.28 5.47 1.10
N ARG A 39 -9.26 4.84 0.45
CA ARG A 39 -10.64 5.34 0.38
C ARG A 39 -11.33 5.32 1.73
N GLU A 40 -11.21 4.25 2.51
CA GLU A 40 -11.81 4.14 3.84
C GLU A 40 -11.24 5.16 4.83
N LEU A 41 -9.94 5.44 4.75
CA LEU A 41 -9.27 6.40 5.63
C LEU A 41 -9.30 7.85 5.12
N GLY A 42 -9.84 8.10 3.93
CA GLY A 42 -9.84 9.44 3.32
C GLY A 42 -8.43 9.97 3.01
N ALA A 43 -7.47 9.07 2.75
CA ALA A 43 -6.06 9.38 2.58
C ALA A 43 -5.62 9.08 1.13
N PRO A 44 -5.84 9.99 0.15
CA PRO A 44 -5.61 9.72 -1.26
C PRO A 44 -4.13 9.43 -1.56
N LEU A 45 -3.88 8.41 -2.37
CA LEU A 45 -2.54 8.08 -2.87
C LEU A 45 -2.07 9.15 -3.87
N LYS A 46 -0.78 9.51 -3.81
CA LYS A 46 -0.17 10.55 -4.66
C LYS A 46 1.13 10.04 -5.25
N HIS A 47 1.32 10.34 -6.52
CA HIS A 47 2.52 9.98 -7.25
C HIS A 47 3.72 10.75 -6.76
N GLU A 48 4.67 10.01 -6.21
CA GLU A 48 5.92 10.53 -5.66
C GLU A 48 7.10 9.95 -6.43
N ALA A 49 7.61 10.73 -7.39
CA ALA A 49 8.65 10.30 -8.32
C ALA A 49 9.93 9.81 -7.63
N ARG A 50 10.24 10.35 -6.43
CA ARG A 50 11.39 9.95 -5.62
C ARG A 50 11.31 8.50 -5.14
N PHE A 51 10.11 7.97 -4.95
CA PHE A 51 9.89 6.61 -4.43
C PHE A 51 9.59 5.60 -5.54
N HIS A 52 9.63 6.02 -6.82
CA HIS A 52 9.26 5.18 -7.97
C HIS A 52 7.90 4.49 -7.79
N GLY A 53 6.97 5.20 -7.13
CA GLY A 53 5.67 4.70 -6.72
C GLY A 53 4.54 5.62 -7.18
N LEU A 54 3.34 5.03 -7.23
CA LEU A 54 2.10 5.67 -7.67
C LEU A 54 1.60 6.74 -6.72
#